data_AF-A0A7W0SMP5-F1
#
_entry.id   AF-A0A7W0SMP5-F1
#
_cell.length_a   1.000
_cell.length_b   1.000
_cell.length_c   1.000
_cell.angle_alpha   90.00
_cell.angle_beta   90.00
_cell.angle_gamma   90.00
#
_symmetry.space_group_name_H-M   'P 1'
#
loop_
_entity.id
_entity.type
_entity.pdbx_description
1 polymer ?
#
loop_
_entity_poly.entity_id
_entity_poly.type
_entity_poly.pdbx_seq_one_letter_code
_entity_poly.pdbx_strand_id
1 'polypeptide(L)'
;MGVEPPPAQRRSLAINSLFSVMAWVFPILLGFISTPILVRNLGHEAYGLLAIVLGFISYSFTFGIGKIVGKYVPEFRADDEPEKVTEVVSGTFWLSLAIGVVGSAALMAAAPFIVRDLLLISPGSQQTAIYSLYLAGGVGLAIMLSQVFQFVLQGLHRFDNYLALTNVSGLLLGGGN
;
A
#
# COMPACT_ATOMS: atom_id res chain seq x y z
N MET A 1 -20.52 27.12 -27.63
CA MET A 1 -19.15 27.68 -27.58
C MET A 1 -18.39 26.91 -26.53
N GLY A 2 -17.50 26.00 -26.96
CA GLY A 2 -16.68 25.21 -26.06
C GLY A 2 -15.60 26.09 -25.45
N VAL A 3 -15.67 26.31 -24.15
CA VAL A 3 -14.64 27.05 -23.41
C VAL A 3 -13.43 26.15 -23.35
N GLU A 4 -12.46 26.38 -24.24
CA GLU A 4 -11.17 25.69 -24.14
C GLU A 4 -10.49 26.12 -22.83
N PRO A 5 -10.07 25.16 -21.97
CA PRO A 5 -9.41 25.51 -20.72
C PRO A 5 -8.05 26.16 -21.00
N PRO A 6 -7.63 27.13 -20.16
CA PRO A 6 -6.45 27.96 -20.40
C PRO A 6 -5.15 27.14 -20.53
N PRO A 7 -4.17 27.59 -21.33
CA PRO A 7 -2.98 26.81 -21.72
C PRO A 7 -2.09 26.36 -20.54
N ALA A 8 -2.12 27.08 -19.40
CA ALA A 8 -1.42 26.67 -18.18
C ALA A 8 -2.00 25.39 -17.55
N GLN A 9 -3.31 25.18 -17.68
CA GLN A 9 -4.03 24.03 -17.12
C GLN A 9 -3.74 22.75 -17.94
N ARG A 10 -3.56 22.86 -19.26
CA ARG A 10 -3.19 21.72 -20.14
C ARG A 10 -1.78 21.20 -19.89
N ARG A 11 -0.82 22.10 -19.64
CA ARG A 11 0.57 21.70 -19.31
C ARG A 11 0.66 21.04 -17.94
N SER A 12 -0.10 21.54 -16.95
CA SER A 12 -0.27 20.90 -15.64
C SER A 12 -0.91 19.52 -15.75
N LEU A 13 -1.96 19.36 -16.56
CA LEU A 13 -2.62 18.08 -16.78
C LEU A 13 -1.70 17.08 -17.47
N ALA A 14 -0.99 17.46 -18.53
CA ALA A 14 -0.07 16.56 -19.23
C ALA A 14 1.10 16.12 -18.34
N ILE A 15 1.66 17.04 -17.54
CA ILE A 15 2.73 16.73 -16.59
C ILE A 15 2.20 15.82 -15.47
N ASN A 16 1.03 16.12 -14.88
CA ASN A 16 0.42 15.28 -13.84
C ASN A 16 0.04 13.89 -14.36
N SER A 17 -0.47 13.79 -15.59
CA SER A 17 -0.72 12.50 -16.24
C SER A 17 0.58 11.73 -16.47
N LEU A 18 1.66 12.39 -16.93
CA LEU A 18 2.96 11.74 -17.10
C LEU A 18 3.53 11.26 -15.75
N PHE A 19 3.44 12.08 -14.70
CA PHE A 19 3.81 11.68 -13.34
C PHE A 19 2.97 10.50 -12.83
N SER A 20 1.66 10.48 -13.11
CA SER A 20 0.78 9.36 -12.72
C SER A 20 1.14 8.06 -13.44
N VAL A 21 1.44 8.15 -14.73
CA VAL A 21 1.91 7.01 -15.53
C VAL A 21 3.27 6.53 -15.05
N MET A 22 4.21 7.45 -14.81
CA MET A 22 5.54 7.12 -14.28
C MET A 22 5.45 6.46 -12.90
N ALA A 23 4.55 6.93 -12.03
CA ALA A 23 4.31 6.31 -10.73
C ALA A 23 3.81 4.85 -10.83
N TRP A 24 3.15 4.49 -11.93
CA TRP A 24 2.71 3.12 -12.20
C TRP A 24 3.76 2.27 -12.93
N VAL A 25 4.46 2.84 -13.91
CA VAL A 25 5.44 2.12 -14.74
C VAL A 25 6.74 1.85 -13.98
N PHE A 26 7.16 2.78 -13.12
CA PHE A 26 8.43 2.68 -12.40
C PHE A 26 8.51 1.46 -11.48
N PRO A 27 7.50 1.13 -10.64
CA PRO A 27 7.49 -0.11 -9.86
C PRO A 27 7.50 -1.38 -10.71
N ILE A 28 6.82 -1.37 -11.87
CA ILE A 28 6.77 -2.52 -12.77
C ILE A 28 8.16 -2.80 -13.37
N LEU A 29 8.84 -1.75 -13.83
CA LEU A 29 10.20 -1.85 -14.37
C LEU A 29 11.20 -2.31 -13.29
N LEU A 30 11.10 -1.75 -12.09
CA LEU A 30 11.91 -2.20 -10.96
C LEU A 30 11.66 -3.68 -10.64
N GLY A 31 10.40 -4.10 -10.56
CA GLY A 31 10.04 -5.51 -10.34
C GLY A 31 10.63 -6.41 -11.42
N PHE A 32 10.50 -6.02 -12.69
CA PHE A 32 11.03 -6.79 -13.82
C PHE A 32 12.57 -6.94 -13.80
N ILE A 33 13.30 -5.90 -13.37
CA ILE A 33 14.76 -5.94 -13.26
C ILE A 33 15.21 -6.68 -12.00
N SER A 34 14.51 -6.50 -10.88
CA SER A 34 14.84 -7.12 -9.59
C SER A 34 14.54 -8.62 -9.59
N THR A 35 13.46 -9.08 -10.24
CA THR A 35 13.10 -10.50 -10.32
C THR A 35 14.26 -11.41 -10.77
N PRO A 36 14.93 -11.20 -11.93
CA PRO A 36 16.02 -12.07 -12.37
C PRO A 36 17.25 -11.99 -11.44
N ILE A 37 17.53 -10.85 -10.83
CA ILE A 37 18.61 -10.69 -9.86
C ILE A 37 18.31 -11.52 -8.60
N LEU A 38 17.09 -11.39 -8.07
CA LEU A 38 16.63 -12.13 -6.89
C LEU A 38 16.59 -13.63 -7.14
N VAL A 39 16.05 -14.08 -8.29
CA VAL A 39 16.04 -15.50 -8.67
C VAL A 39 17.46 -16.07 -8.78
N ARG A 40 18.41 -15.29 -9.32
CA ARG A 40 19.80 -15.74 -9.47
C ARG A 40 20.55 -15.83 -8.14
N ASN A 41 20.25 -14.94 -7.19
CA ASN A 41 20.92 -14.90 -5.88
C ASN A 41 20.28 -15.85 -4.84
N LEU A 42 18.94 -15.92 -4.81
CA LEU A 42 18.18 -16.72 -3.84
C LEU A 42 17.90 -18.15 -4.32
N GLY A 43 17.97 -18.38 -5.64
CA GLY A 43 17.49 -19.61 -6.25
C GLY A 43 15.97 -19.63 -6.44
N HIS A 44 15.49 -20.56 -7.27
CA HIS A 44 14.09 -20.65 -7.65
C HIS A 44 13.15 -20.93 -6.46
N GLU A 45 13.61 -21.73 -5.51
CA GLU A 45 12.80 -22.18 -4.36
C GLU A 45 12.54 -21.04 -3.36
N ALA A 46 13.59 -20.30 -2.97
CA ALA A 46 13.46 -19.17 -2.05
C ALA A 46 12.75 -17.96 -2.69
N TYR A 47 12.91 -17.74 -4.00
CA TYR A 47 12.15 -16.70 -4.71
C TYR A 47 10.66 -17.06 -4.84
N GLY A 48 10.33 -18.32 -5.13
CA GLY A 48 8.94 -18.79 -5.17
C GLY A 48 8.23 -18.58 -3.83
N LEU A 49 8.92 -18.88 -2.73
CA LEU A 49 8.46 -18.59 -1.38
C LEU A 49 8.21 -17.09 -1.16
N LEU A 50 9.18 -16.25 -1.50
CA LEU A 50 9.07 -14.80 -1.38
C LEU A 50 7.85 -14.28 -2.15
N ALA A 51 7.64 -14.74 -3.39
CA ALA A 51 6.51 -14.33 -4.22
C ALA A 51 5.14 -14.72 -3.62
N ILE A 52 5.00 -15.93 -3.07
CA ILE A 52 3.74 -16.37 -2.46
C ILE A 52 3.45 -15.59 -1.18
N VAL A 53 4.46 -15.41 -0.31
CA VAL A 53 4.34 -14.63 0.92
C VAL A 53 3.93 -13.19 0.60
N LEU A 54 4.63 -12.55 -0.34
CA LEU A 54 4.34 -11.17 -0.75
C LEU A 54 2.95 -11.04 -1.39
N GLY A 55 2.54 -12.01 -2.20
CA GLY A 55 1.21 -12.05 -2.81
C GLY A 55 0.10 -12.17 -1.76
N PHE A 56 0.28 -13.04 -0.77
CA PHE A 56 -0.67 -13.20 0.33
C PHE A 56 -0.80 -11.91 1.14
N ILE A 57 0.32 -11.32 1.56
CA ILE A 57 0.36 -10.04 2.30
C ILE A 57 -0.37 -8.94 1.53
N SER A 58 -0.09 -8.82 0.22
CA SER A 58 -0.66 -7.78 -0.63
C SER A 58 -2.19 -7.87 -0.69
N TYR A 59 -2.75 -9.07 -0.73
CA TYR A 59 -4.20 -9.26 -0.75
C TYR A 59 -4.85 -9.16 0.63
N SER A 60 -4.21 -9.66 1.69
CA SER A 60 -4.82 -9.76 3.03
C SER A 60 -5.14 -8.41 3.67
N PHE A 61 -4.43 -7.33 3.31
CA PHE A 61 -4.60 -6.01 3.93
C PHE A 61 -5.32 -4.98 3.05
N THR A 62 -5.83 -5.37 1.87
CA THR A 62 -6.48 -4.43 0.94
C THR A 62 -7.99 -4.37 1.16
N PHE A 63 -8.42 -3.88 2.32
CA PHE A 63 -9.85 -3.73 2.64
C PHE A 63 -10.49 -2.47 2.03
N GLY A 64 -9.67 -1.53 1.51
CA GLY A 64 -10.17 -0.33 0.83
C GLY A 64 -10.92 0.67 1.71
N ILE A 65 -10.84 0.54 3.04
CA ILE A 65 -11.57 1.36 4.02
C ILE A 65 -11.25 2.85 3.86
N GLY A 66 -10.00 3.19 3.54
CA GLY A 66 -9.60 4.57 3.29
C GLY A 66 -10.38 5.27 2.15
N LYS A 67 -10.99 4.52 1.23
CA LYS A 67 -11.84 5.09 0.17
C LYS A 67 -13.08 5.81 0.73
N ILE A 68 -13.54 5.45 1.93
CA ILE A 68 -14.63 6.14 2.61
C ILE A 68 -14.25 7.61 2.83
N VAL A 69 -13.05 7.84 3.38
CA VAL A 69 -12.50 9.19 3.60
C VAL A 69 -12.34 9.93 2.28
N GLY A 70 -11.77 9.29 1.26
CA GLY A 70 -11.58 9.92 -0.06
C GLY A 70 -12.88 10.38 -0.72
N LYS A 71 -14.00 9.73 -0.41
CA LYS A 71 -15.34 10.10 -0.92
C LYS A 71 -16.02 11.18 -0.08
N TYR A 72 -16.06 11.01 1.24
CA TYR A 72 -16.89 11.84 2.12
C TYR A 72 -16.21 13.12 2.60
N VAL A 73 -14.87 13.17 2.68
CA VAL A 73 -14.16 14.40 3.06
C VAL A 73 -14.40 15.57 2.09
N PRO A 74 -14.35 15.39 0.75
CA PRO A 74 -14.72 16.45 -0.18
C PRO A 74 -16.16 16.95 0.00
N GLU A 75 -17.10 16.03 0.24
CA GLU A 75 -18.54 16.30 0.38
C GLU A 75 -18.83 17.14 1.62
N PHE A 76 -18.41 16.69 2.81
CA PHE A 76 -18.62 17.46 4.05
C PHE A 76 -17.84 18.77 4.10
N ARG A 77 -16.74 18.87 3.36
CA ARG A 77 -16.01 20.13 3.22
C ARG A 77 -16.75 21.11 2.31
N ALA A 78 -17.43 20.63 1.27
CA ALA A 78 -18.24 21.50 0.39
C ALA A 78 -19.48 22.03 1.11
N ASP A 79 -20.02 21.25 2.06
CA ASP A 79 -21.18 21.62 2.89
C ASP A 79 -20.81 22.45 4.14
N ASP A 80 -19.53 22.82 4.31
CA ASP A 80 -18.99 23.61 5.43
C ASP A 80 -19.21 22.96 6.82
N GLU A 81 -19.12 21.61 6.88
CA GLU A 81 -19.31 20.80 8.08
C GLU A 81 -17.98 20.17 8.59
N PRO A 82 -17.07 20.95 9.20
CA PRO A 82 -15.73 20.48 9.59
C PRO A 82 -15.75 19.40 10.69
N GLU A 83 -16.81 19.35 11.51
CA GLU A 83 -16.99 18.35 12.55
C GLU A 83 -17.15 16.95 11.94
N LYS A 84 -17.97 16.81 10.89
CA LYS A 84 -18.21 15.53 10.20
C LYS A 84 -16.97 15.03 9.47
N VAL A 85 -16.14 15.93 8.95
CA VAL A 85 -14.81 15.57 8.38
C VAL A 85 -13.97 14.87 9.44
N THR A 86 -13.89 15.44 10.64
CA THR A 86 -13.10 14.87 11.75
C THR A 86 -13.68 13.53 12.22
N GLU A 87 -15.01 13.42 12.29
CA GLU A 87 -15.70 12.18 12.65
C GLU A 87 -15.43 11.04 11.66
N VAL A 88 -15.54 11.30 10.35
CA VAL A 88 -15.28 10.28 9.33
C VAL A 88 -13.82 9.86 9.29
N VAL A 89 -12.89 10.81 9.43
CA VAL A 89 -11.45 10.49 9.45
C VAL A 89 -11.10 9.65 10.67
N SER A 90 -11.55 10.06 11.87
CA SER A 90 -11.28 9.33 13.11
C SER A 90 -11.97 7.96 13.15
N GLY A 91 -13.23 7.86 12.71
CA GLY A 91 -13.94 6.59 12.60
C GLY A 91 -13.25 5.63 11.62
N THR A 92 -12.82 6.14 10.46
CA THR A 92 -12.07 5.34 9.49
C THR A 92 -10.71 4.91 10.03
N PHE A 93 -10.02 5.79 10.77
CA PHE A 93 -8.75 5.48 11.40
C PHE A 93 -8.89 4.37 12.45
N TRP A 94 -9.84 4.49 13.39
CA TRP A 94 -10.07 3.48 14.42
C TRP A 94 -10.53 2.15 13.85
N LEU A 95 -11.41 2.17 12.85
CA LEU A 95 -11.81 0.96 12.14
C LEU A 95 -10.62 0.30 11.44
N SER A 96 -9.78 1.10 10.78
CA SER A 96 -8.58 0.60 10.11
C SER A 96 -7.56 0.03 11.09
N LEU A 97 -7.41 0.67 12.26
CA LEU A 97 -6.55 0.18 13.33
C LEU A 97 -7.07 -1.15 13.89
N ALA A 98 -8.37 -1.25 14.19
CA ALA A 98 -8.95 -2.49 14.70
C ALA A 98 -8.77 -3.65 13.72
N ILE A 99 -9.11 -3.45 12.44
CA ILE A 99 -8.97 -4.48 11.40
C ILE A 99 -7.49 -4.79 11.16
N GLY A 100 -6.63 -3.79 11.10
CA GLY A 100 -5.20 -3.99 10.90
C GLY A 100 -4.55 -4.77 12.04
N VAL A 101 -4.90 -4.46 13.29
CA VAL A 101 -4.40 -5.19 14.47
C VAL A 101 -4.88 -6.63 14.46
N VAL A 102 -6.18 -6.85 14.22
CA VAL A 102 -6.75 -8.20 14.13
C VAL A 102 -6.11 -9.00 12.99
N GLY A 103 -5.97 -8.39 11.81
CA GLY A 103 -5.33 -9.01 10.64
C GLY A 103 -3.85 -9.33 10.88
N SER A 104 -3.10 -8.41 11.47
CA SER A 104 -1.69 -8.63 11.82
C SER A 104 -1.53 -9.73 12.87
N ALA A 105 -2.36 -9.71 13.92
CA ALA A 105 -2.34 -10.74 14.95
C ALA A 105 -2.71 -12.12 14.39
N ALA A 106 -3.73 -12.19 13.55
CA ALA A 106 -4.14 -13.42 12.87
C ALA A 106 -3.03 -13.95 11.96
N LEU A 107 -2.37 -13.08 11.19
CA LEU A 107 -1.24 -13.46 10.34
C LEU A 107 -0.06 -13.99 11.18
N MET A 108 0.29 -13.31 12.26
CA MET A 108 1.37 -13.75 13.16
C MET A 108 1.03 -15.08 13.83
N ALA A 109 -0.20 -15.27 14.29
CA ALA A 109 -0.64 -16.54 14.86
C ALA A 109 -0.63 -17.68 13.82
N ALA A 110 -1.00 -17.39 12.57
CA ALA A 110 -1.03 -18.37 11.49
C ALA A 110 0.35 -18.61 10.84
N ALA A 111 1.34 -17.74 11.03
CA ALA A 111 2.62 -17.82 10.32
C ALA A 111 3.36 -19.16 10.49
N PRO A 112 3.44 -19.77 11.69
CA PRO A 112 4.10 -21.08 11.84
C PRO A 112 3.37 -22.19 11.09
N PHE A 113 2.03 -22.17 11.08
CA PHE A 113 1.20 -23.13 10.36
C PHE A 113 1.32 -22.94 8.83
N ILE A 114 1.26 -21.69 8.36
CA ILE A 114 1.44 -21.35 6.95
C ILE A 114 2.81 -21.82 6.45
N VAL A 115 3.87 -21.59 7.23
CA VAL A 115 5.24 -21.97 6.84
C VAL A 115 5.47 -23.48 6.84
N ARG A 116 4.94 -24.19 7.84
CA ARG A 116 5.20 -25.62 8.03
C ARG A 116 4.30 -26.50 7.17
N ASP A 117 3.00 -26.21 7.17
CA ASP A 117 1.97 -27.13 6.67
C ASP A 117 1.43 -26.71 5.29
N LEU A 118 1.43 -25.40 4.99
CA LEU A 118 0.90 -24.88 3.73
C LEU A 118 1.98 -24.65 2.67
N LEU A 119 3.12 -24.07 3.06
CA LEU A 119 4.22 -23.71 2.16
C LEU A 119 5.32 -24.78 2.06
N LEU A 120 5.26 -25.85 2.86
CA LEU A 120 6.20 -26.98 2.85
C LEU A 120 7.68 -26.56 2.82
N ILE A 121 8.01 -25.50 3.56
CA ILE A 121 9.35 -24.89 3.52
C ILE A 121 10.36 -25.84 4.17
N SER A 122 11.54 -25.96 3.54
CA SER A 122 12.65 -26.76 4.06
C SER A 122 13.00 -26.35 5.51
N PRO A 123 13.33 -27.30 6.40
CA PRO A 123 13.51 -27.02 7.83
C PRO A 123 14.54 -25.91 8.13
N GLY A 124 15.55 -25.75 7.27
CA GLY A 124 16.60 -24.73 7.42
C GLY A 124 16.13 -23.29 7.17
N SER A 125 15.01 -23.08 6.48
CA SER A 125 14.50 -21.75 6.11
C SER A 125 13.19 -21.37 6.79
N GLN A 126 12.56 -22.29 7.53
CA GLN A 126 11.28 -22.05 8.20
C GLN A 126 11.34 -20.87 9.17
N GLN A 127 12.40 -20.79 9.97
CA GLN A 127 12.52 -19.75 10.99
C GLN A 127 12.66 -18.35 10.36
N THR A 128 13.44 -18.23 9.28
CA THR A 128 13.54 -17.00 8.49
C THR A 128 12.19 -16.61 7.90
N ALA A 129 11.47 -17.56 7.31
CA ALA A 129 10.16 -17.31 6.71
C ALA A 129 9.10 -16.83 7.74
N ILE A 130 9.10 -17.43 8.94
CA ILE A 130 8.21 -17.02 10.04
C ILE A 130 8.52 -15.57 10.46
N TYR A 131 9.80 -15.23 10.66
CA TYR A 131 10.18 -13.86 11.00
C TYR A 131 9.83 -12.85 9.91
N SER A 132 9.98 -13.22 8.64
CA SER A 132 9.54 -12.40 7.51
C SER A 132 8.03 -12.15 7.54
N LEU A 133 7.21 -13.15 7.89
CA LEU A 133 5.76 -12.99 8.03
C LEU A 133 5.38 -12.11 9.24
N TYR A 134 6.13 -12.18 10.34
CA TYR A 134 5.93 -11.27 11.47
C TYR A 134 6.23 -9.82 11.11
N LEU A 135 7.37 -9.59 10.46
CA LEU A 135 7.75 -8.27 9.96
C LEU A 135 6.68 -7.74 8.99
N ALA A 136 6.21 -8.60 8.08
CA ALA A 136 5.17 -8.27 7.13
C ALA A 136 3.83 -7.89 7.80
N GLY A 137 3.42 -8.57 8.88
CA GLY A 137 2.23 -8.19 9.63
C GLY A 137 2.34 -6.77 10.20
N GLY A 138 3.49 -6.46 10.81
CA GLY A 138 3.76 -5.11 11.33
C GLY A 138 3.81 -4.02 10.25
N VAL A 139 4.51 -4.29 9.15
CA VAL A 139 4.60 -3.38 8.01
C VAL A 139 3.22 -3.20 7.34
N GLY A 140 2.45 -4.28 7.18
CA GLY A 140 1.11 -4.26 6.60
C GLY A 140 0.15 -3.39 7.41
N LEU A 141 0.20 -3.49 8.75
CA LEU A 141 -0.55 -2.59 9.64
C LEU A 141 -0.17 -1.12 9.42
N ALA A 142 1.13 -0.81 9.38
CA ALA A 142 1.60 0.56 9.17
C ALA A 142 1.16 1.13 7.80
N ILE A 143 1.20 0.30 6.75
CA ILE A 143 0.72 0.66 5.42
C ILE A 143 -0.79 0.94 5.45
N MET A 144 -1.57 0.06 6.07
CA MET A 144 -3.03 0.21 6.16
C MET A 144 -3.44 1.50 6.88
N LEU A 145 -2.76 1.87 7.97
CA LEU A 145 -2.98 3.14 8.64
C LEU A 145 -2.56 4.34 7.79
N SER A 146 -1.43 4.23 7.09
CA SER A 146 -0.93 5.29 6.20
C SER A 146 -1.89 5.56 5.04
N GLN A 147 -2.60 4.54 4.54
CA GLN A 147 -3.60 4.71 3.47
C GLN A 147 -4.72 5.66 3.87
N VAL A 148 -5.19 5.66 5.13
CA VAL A 148 -6.24 6.59 5.59
C VAL A 148 -5.83 8.03 5.32
N PHE A 149 -4.61 8.40 5.71
CA PHE A 149 -4.07 9.74 5.49
C PHE A 149 -3.83 10.05 4.00
N GLN A 150 -3.41 9.07 3.21
CA GLN A 150 -3.31 9.23 1.75
C GLN A 150 -4.65 9.60 1.13
N PHE A 151 -5.74 8.93 1.55
CA PHE A 151 -7.08 9.23 1.05
C PHE A 151 -7.63 10.56 1.57
N VAL A 152 -7.27 11.00 2.78
CA VAL A 152 -7.53 12.38 3.23
C VAL A 152 -6.88 13.38 2.27
N LEU A 153 -5.59 13.22 1.97
CA LEU A 153 -4.86 14.13 1.08
C LEU A 153 -5.44 14.15 -0.34
N GLN A 154 -5.84 12.99 -0.86
CA GLN A 154 -6.53 12.89 -2.14
C GLN A 154 -7.89 13.61 -2.12
N GLY A 155 -8.70 13.39 -1.09
CA GLY A 155 -9.99 14.06 -0.92
C GLY A 155 -9.87 15.58 -0.77
N LEU A 156 -8.74 16.07 -0.27
CA LEU A 156 -8.44 17.50 -0.19
C LEU A 156 -7.78 18.07 -1.47
N HIS A 157 -7.67 17.28 -2.54
CA HIS A 157 -6.97 17.63 -3.78
C HIS A 157 -5.48 18.01 -3.61
N ARG A 158 -4.84 17.62 -2.50
CA ARG A 158 -3.41 17.89 -2.22
C ARG A 158 -2.53 16.77 -2.75
N PHE A 159 -2.56 16.58 -4.08
CA PHE A 159 -1.88 15.49 -4.75
C PHE A 159 -0.36 15.52 -4.58
N ASP A 160 0.25 16.69 -4.40
CA ASP A 160 1.70 16.83 -4.20
C ASP A 160 2.19 16.08 -2.95
N ASN A 161 1.47 16.24 -1.82
CA ASN A 161 1.79 15.57 -0.56
C ASN A 161 1.47 14.07 -0.62
N TYR A 162 0.42 13.69 -1.35
CA TYR A 162 0.09 12.29 -1.58
C TYR A 162 1.20 11.58 -2.37
N LEU A 163 1.65 12.19 -3.48
CA LEU A 163 2.73 11.66 -4.32
C LEU A 163 4.04 11.52 -3.54
N ALA A 164 4.38 12.50 -2.69
CA ALA A 164 5.55 12.40 -1.81
C ALA A 164 5.45 11.21 -0.84
N LEU A 165 4.29 11.02 -0.19
CA LEU A 165 4.08 9.93 0.75
C LEU A 165 4.10 8.55 0.06
N THR A 166 3.50 8.45 -1.12
CA THR A 166 3.50 7.22 -1.94
C THR A 166 4.90 6.87 -2.42
N ASN A 167 5.68 7.86 -2.89
CA ASN A 167 7.05 7.64 -3.33
C ASN A 167 7.98 7.21 -2.17
N VAL A 168 7.83 7.81 -0.99
CA VAL A 168 8.60 7.38 0.20
C VAL A 168 8.22 5.96 0.61
N SER A 169 6.93 5.63 0.60
CA SER A 169 6.45 4.27 0.92
C SER A 169 6.95 3.24 -0.11
N GLY A 170 6.94 3.60 -1.40
CA GLY A 170 7.48 2.79 -2.49
C GLY A 170 8.99 2.59 -2.40
N LEU A 171 9.74 3.61 -1.98
CA LEU A 171 11.18 3.49 -1.73
C LEU A 171 11.50 2.62 -0.51
N LEU A 172 10.70 2.67 0.55
CA LEU A 172 10.89 1.79 1.72
C LEU A 172 10.61 0.32 1.38
N LEU A 173 9.64 0.05 0.51
CA LEU A 173 9.33 -1.31 0.04
C LEU A 173 10.26 -1.80 -1.07
N GLY A 174 10.71 -0.90 -1.95
CA GLY A 174 11.58 -1.22 -3.07
C GLY A 174 13.07 -1.20 -2.72
N GLY A 175 13.49 -0.35 -1.78
CA GLY A 175 14.87 -0.22 -1.31
C GLY A 175 15.23 -1.16 -0.15
N GLY A 176 14.25 -1.91 0.38
CA GLY A 176 14.48 -3.04 1.28
C GLY A 176 14.72 -4.37 0.56
N ASN A 177 14.69 -4.40 -0.78
CA ASN A 177 14.97 -5.56 -1.62
C ASN A 177 16.43 -5.59 -2.09
#